data_AF-A0A847EKH2-F1
#
_entry.id   AF-A0A847EKH2-F1
#
_cell.length_a   1.000
_cell.length_b   1.000
_cell.length_c   1.000
_cell.angle_alpha   90.00
_cell.angle_beta   90.00
_cell.angle_gamma   90.00
#
_symmetry.space_group_name_H-M   'P 1'
#
loop_
_entity.id
_entity.type
_entity.pdbx_description
1 polymer ?
#
loop_
_entity_poly.entity_id
_entity_poly.type
_entity_poly.pdbx_seq_one_letter_code
_entity_poly.pdbx_strand_id
1 'polypeptide(L)'
;KKEECTYPGMDSTGTGPDVDLVLTTREIDRMIVAEHIQPMNLLEEEFDHPLGISTGAGVIFGASGGVMEAALRSVSFLATGQNPDADAFANVRGKNGWREATFYIEGKPVNVAVASGLANARNLVEAIRKGDVQYDFVEVMACPGGCAGGGGQPIIMNTEMAHVRGQSLYGLDQNSALRFSHENPSISALYERFENNDMMHRVHELLHTDHNAWEMPKSPGLREKV
;
A
#
# COMPACT_ATOMS: atom_id res chain seq x y z
N LYS A 1 11.80 1.42 -1.84
CA LYS A 1 11.75 0.11 -2.55
C LYS A 1 13.16 -0.38 -2.90
N LYS A 2 13.94 0.29 -3.78
CA LYS A 2 15.35 -0.09 -4.02
C LYS A 2 16.21 -0.13 -2.74
N GLU A 3 16.02 0.82 -1.83
CA GLU A 3 16.71 0.82 -0.53
C GLU A 3 16.08 -0.18 0.45
N GLU A 4 14.75 -0.26 0.48
CA GLU A 4 14.00 -1.14 1.39
C GLU A 4 14.39 -2.62 1.24
N CYS A 5 14.55 -3.12 0.00
CA CYS A 5 14.95 -4.52 -0.21
C CYS A 5 16.38 -4.84 0.22
N THR A 6 17.16 -3.82 0.62
CA THR A 6 18.54 -3.99 1.13
C THR A 6 18.61 -3.90 2.66
N TYR A 7 17.48 -3.68 3.34
CA TYR A 7 17.48 -3.59 4.79
C TYR A 7 17.87 -4.91 5.47
N PRO A 8 18.53 -4.85 6.63
CA PRO A 8 18.78 -6.03 7.44
C PRO A 8 17.46 -6.78 7.72
N GLY A 9 17.46 -8.09 7.49
CA GLY A 9 16.26 -8.94 7.66
C GLY A 9 15.44 -9.16 6.39
N MET A 10 15.73 -8.49 5.28
CA MET A 10 15.11 -8.78 3.96
C MET A 10 15.79 -9.98 3.25
N ASP A 11 16.02 -11.05 4.02
CA ASP A 11 16.49 -12.39 3.62
C ASP A 11 15.83 -13.37 4.60
N SER A 12 14.52 -13.55 4.44
CA SER A 12 13.66 -14.29 5.37
C SER A 12 13.95 -15.80 5.38
N THR A 13 14.75 -16.27 4.42
CA THR A 13 15.08 -17.69 4.23
C THR A 13 16.54 -18.04 4.51
N GLY A 14 17.42 -17.05 4.64
CA GLY A 14 18.88 -17.22 4.76
C GLY A 14 19.54 -17.71 3.48
N THR A 15 18.86 -17.64 2.34
CA THR A 15 19.35 -18.16 1.05
C THR A 15 19.65 -17.06 0.04
N GLY A 16 19.43 -15.81 0.41
CA GLY A 16 19.57 -14.65 -0.47
C GLY A 16 18.49 -13.61 -0.20
N PRO A 17 18.61 -12.41 -0.77
CA PRO A 17 17.64 -11.35 -0.54
C PRO A 17 16.23 -11.80 -0.97
N ASP A 18 15.20 -11.43 -0.20
CA ASP A 18 13.80 -11.73 -0.55
C ASP A 18 13.39 -11.05 -1.86
N VAL A 19 14.05 -9.94 -2.21
CA VAL A 19 13.90 -9.22 -3.48
C VAL A 19 15.29 -8.87 -4.02
N ASP A 20 15.72 -9.58 -5.07
CA ASP A 20 17.04 -9.37 -5.69
C ASP A 20 17.20 -8.01 -6.37
N LEU A 21 16.15 -7.55 -7.06
CA LEU A 21 16.19 -6.36 -7.90
C LEU A 21 14.87 -5.61 -7.91
N VAL A 22 14.96 -4.29 -7.78
CA VAL A 22 13.82 -3.38 -7.94
C VAL A 22 14.05 -2.47 -9.13
N LEU A 23 13.12 -2.52 -10.08
CA LEU A 23 13.08 -1.65 -11.26
C LEU A 23 11.94 -0.64 -11.13
N THR A 24 12.20 0.60 -11.54
CA THR A 24 11.18 1.65 -11.65
C THR A 24 10.43 1.53 -12.97
N THR A 25 9.22 2.10 -13.03
CA THR A 25 8.42 2.15 -14.26
C THR A 25 9.20 2.74 -15.43
N ARG A 26 10.00 3.80 -15.20
CA ARG A 26 10.84 4.42 -16.24
C ARG A 26 11.98 3.53 -16.72
N GLU A 27 12.51 2.65 -15.87
CA GLU A 27 13.56 1.71 -16.27
C GLU A 27 12.97 0.62 -17.17
N ILE A 28 11.81 0.07 -16.79
CA ILE A 28 11.06 -0.89 -17.62
C ILE A 28 10.63 -0.26 -18.95
N ASP A 29 10.10 0.96 -18.93
CA ASP A 29 9.71 1.69 -20.14
C ASP A 29 10.87 1.84 -21.14
N ARG A 30 12.07 2.18 -20.65
CA ARG A 30 13.28 2.25 -21.49
C ARG A 30 13.66 0.89 -22.07
N MET A 31 13.49 -0.20 -21.33
CA MET A 31 13.74 -1.55 -21.83
C MET A 31 12.74 -1.92 -22.93
N ILE A 32 11.45 -1.68 -22.71
CA ILE A 32 10.39 -1.92 -23.71
C ILE A 32 10.69 -1.16 -25.02
N VAL A 33 11.07 0.12 -24.91
CA VAL A 33 11.43 0.95 -26.07
C VAL A 33 12.70 0.44 -26.75
N ALA A 34 13.74 0.07 -26.00
CA ALA A 34 15.00 -0.43 -26.56
C ALA A 34 14.81 -1.75 -27.31
N GLU A 35 13.94 -2.62 -26.81
CA GLU A 35 13.57 -3.89 -27.44
C GLU A 35 12.52 -3.74 -28.55
N HIS A 36 12.09 -2.50 -28.87
CA HIS A 36 11.09 -2.19 -29.89
C HIS A 36 9.75 -2.93 -29.67
N ILE A 37 9.41 -3.21 -28.40
CA ILE A 37 8.16 -3.86 -28.03
C ILE A 37 7.04 -2.82 -28.11
N GLN A 38 5.93 -3.20 -28.75
CA GLN A 38 4.72 -2.37 -28.85
C GLN A 38 3.60 -3.02 -28.01
N PRO A 39 3.39 -2.61 -26.75
CA PRO A 39 2.43 -3.26 -25.84
C PRO A 39 1.02 -3.37 -26.41
N MET A 40 0.60 -2.37 -27.19
CA MET A 40 -0.72 -2.31 -27.84
C MET A 40 -1.00 -3.48 -28.82
N ASN A 41 0.06 -4.17 -29.27
CA ASN A 41 -0.03 -5.25 -30.25
C ASN A 41 0.17 -6.64 -29.60
N LEU A 42 0.43 -6.68 -28.29
CA LEU A 42 0.59 -7.95 -27.57
C LEU A 42 -0.78 -8.59 -27.34
N LEU A 43 -0.79 -9.93 -27.31
CA LEU A 43 -1.96 -10.67 -26.89
C LEU A 43 -2.08 -10.60 -25.36
N GLU A 44 -3.30 -10.56 -24.86
CA GLU A 44 -3.56 -10.66 -23.43
C GLU A 44 -3.23 -12.08 -22.96
N GLU A 45 -2.51 -12.19 -21.85
CA GLU A 45 -2.16 -13.43 -21.19
C GLU A 45 -2.46 -13.32 -19.70
N GLU A 46 -2.81 -14.44 -19.07
CA GLU A 46 -3.05 -14.47 -17.62
C GLU A 46 -1.73 -14.39 -16.83
N PHE A 47 -1.79 -13.80 -15.65
CA PHE A 47 -0.66 -13.80 -14.73
C PHE A 47 -0.41 -15.19 -14.13
N ASP A 48 0.84 -15.46 -13.75
CA ASP A 48 1.25 -16.74 -13.19
C ASP A 48 0.62 -17.04 -11.82
N HIS A 49 0.16 -18.28 -11.64
CA HIS A 49 -0.28 -18.78 -10.34
C HIS A 49 0.90 -19.20 -9.45
N PRO A 50 0.81 -19.07 -8.11
CA PRO A 50 -0.41 -18.73 -7.34
C PRO A 50 -0.66 -17.23 -7.12
N LEU A 51 0.29 -16.35 -7.46
CA LEU A 51 0.23 -14.91 -7.13
C LEU A 51 -0.48 -14.04 -8.17
N GLY A 52 -0.96 -14.62 -9.28
CA GLY A 52 -1.60 -13.90 -10.38
C GLY A 52 -3.02 -13.39 -10.09
N ILE A 53 -3.66 -13.81 -9.00
CA ILE A 53 -4.99 -13.34 -8.61
C ILE A 53 -4.85 -12.10 -7.72
N SER A 54 -5.45 -10.99 -8.15
CA SER A 54 -5.52 -9.74 -7.39
C SER A 54 -6.98 -9.40 -7.02
N THR A 55 -7.14 -8.53 -6.04
CA THR A 55 -8.45 -8.00 -5.61
C THR A 55 -8.45 -6.48 -5.75
N GLY A 56 -9.64 -5.88 -5.87
CA GLY A 56 -9.79 -4.43 -5.91
C GLY A 56 -9.13 -3.72 -4.72
N ALA A 57 -9.20 -4.30 -3.52
CA ALA A 57 -8.49 -3.84 -2.32
C ALA A 57 -6.94 -3.83 -2.50
N GLY A 58 -6.38 -4.85 -3.18
CA GLY A 58 -4.96 -4.87 -3.52
C GLY A 58 -4.57 -3.83 -4.56
N VAL A 59 -5.44 -3.55 -5.53
CA VAL A 59 -5.20 -2.58 -6.60
C VAL A 59 -5.20 -1.13 -6.09
N ILE A 60 -6.14 -0.77 -5.21
CA ILE A 60 -6.25 0.62 -4.71
C ILE A 60 -5.08 1.05 -3.82
N PHE A 61 -4.26 0.12 -3.32
CA PHE A 61 -3.04 0.40 -2.55
C PHE A 61 -2.11 1.41 -3.25
N GLY A 62 -2.12 1.43 -4.59
CA GLY A 62 -1.34 2.37 -5.39
C GLY A 62 -1.83 3.84 -5.31
N ALA A 63 -3.06 4.07 -4.87
CA ALA A 63 -3.66 5.39 -4.69
C ALA A 63 -3.52 5.88 -3.24
N SER A 64 -3.50 7.20 -3.07
CA SER A 64 -3.53 7.83 -1.75
C SER A 64 -4.83 7.50 -1.01
N GLY A 65 -4.74 6.94 0.21
CA GLY A 65 -5.87 6.46 1.01
C GLY A 65 -6.32 5.02 0.69
N GLY A 66 -5.73 4.37 -0.31
CA GLY A 66 -6.14 3.02 -0.70
C GLY A 66 -5.72 1.93 0.28
N VAL A 67 -4.61 2.12 1.00
CA VAL A 67 -4.16 1.17 2.06
C VAL A 67 -5.12 1.22 3.23
N MET A 68 -5.43 2.44 3.69
CA MET A 68 -6.41 2.74 4.71
C MET A 68 -7.77 2.13 4.34
N GLU A 69 -8.26 2.38 3.13
CA GLU A 69 -9.54 1.85 2.66
C GLU A 69 -9.55 0.32 2.61
N ALA A 70 -8.52 -0.32 2.03
CA ALA A 70 -8.41 -1.77 1.99
C ALA A 70 -8.36 -2.41 3.39
N ALA A 71 -7.60 -1.81 4.32
CA ALA A 71 -7.53 -2.27 5.70
C ALA A 71 -8.87 -2.12 6.43
N LEU A 72 -9.56 -0.99 6.29
CA LEU A 72 -10.88 -0.77 6.90
C LEU A 72 -11.94 -1.72 6.35
N ARG A 73 -11.91 -2.04 5.04
CA ARG A 73 -12.76 -3.09 4.44
C ARG A 73 -12.59 -4.44 5.16
N SER A 74 -11.35 -4.89 5.35
CA SER A 74 -11.07 -6.15 6.03
C SER A 74 -11.36 -6.10 7.53
N VAL A 75 -11.04 -5.00 8.23
CA VAL A 75 -11.35 -4.84 9.66
C VAL A 75 -12.86 -4.86 9.91
N SER A 76 -13.65 -4.21 9.04
CA SER A 76 -15.11 -4.25 9.14
C SER A 76 -15.66 -5.67 8.97
N PHE A 77 -15.12 -6.45 8.03
CA PHE A 77 -15.48 -7.85 7.86
C PHE A 77 -15.09 -8.70 9.08
N LEU A 78 -13.87 -8.57 9.58
CA LEU A 78 -13.39 -9.32 10.75
C LEU A 78 -14.20 -8.99 12.01
N ALA A 79 -14.63 -7.74 12.18
CA ALA A 79 -15.44 -7.32 13.31
C ALA A 79 -16.89 -7.81 13.21
N THR A 80 -17.53 -7.63 12.05
CA THR A 80 -18.98 -7.83 11.89
C THR A 80 -19.38 -9.19 11.30
N GLY A 81 -18.43 -9.91 10.71
CA GLY A 81 -18.67 -11.11 9.91
C GLY A 81 -19.30 -10.85 8.53
N GLN A 82 -19.48 -9.58 8.14
CA GLN A 82 -20.10 -9.20 6.86
C GLN A 82 -19.26 -8.14 6.13
N ASN A 83 -19.22 -8.23 4.80
CA ASN A 83 -18.56 -7.21 4.01
C ASN A 83 -19.34 -5.90 4.10
N PRO A 84 -18.68 -4.76 4.36
CA PRO A 84 -19.32 -3.46 4.17
C PRO A 84 -19.59 -3.21 2.68
N ASP A 85 -20.29 -2.12 2.36
CA ASP A 85 -20.25 -1.59 1.00
C ASP A 85 -18.77 -1.32 0.63
N ALA A 86 -18.33 -1.76 -0.56
CA ALA A 86 -16.94 -1.62 -0.95
C ALA A 86 -16.49 -0.15 -1.01
N ASP A 87 -17.40 0.78 -1.25
CA ASP A 87 -17.14 2.21 -1.28
C ASP A 87 -17.48 2.91 0.06
N ALA A 88 -17.77 2.16 1.14
CA ALA A 88 -18.13 2.69 2.47
C ALA A 88 -17.06 3.63 3.07
N PHE A 89 -15.79 3.46 2.68
CA PHE A 89 -14.66 4.24 3.19
C PHE A 89 -14.15 5.28 2.19
N ALA A 90 -14.90 5.58 1.13
CA ALA A 90 -14.47 6.50 0.06
C ALA A 90 -14.11 7.92 0.54
N ASN A 91 -14.52 8.30 1.75
CA ASN A 91 -14.17 9.60 2.36
C ASN A 91 -12.66 9.77 2.62
N VAL A 92 -11.86 8.69 2.66
CA VAL A 92 -10.40 8.79 2.77
C VAL A 92 -9.72 9.12 1.43
N ARG A 93 -10.46 9.02 0.32
CA ARG A 93 -10.00 9.37 -1.03
C ARG A 93 -9.90 10.89 -1.16
N GLY A 94 -9.03 11.35 -2.05
CA GLY A 94 -8.97 12.77 -2.40
C GLY A 94 -7.57 13.29 -2.68
N LYS A 95 -7.47 14.61 -2.88
CA LYS A 95 -6.22 15.30 -3.26
C LYS A 95 -5.57 16.06 -2.11
N ASN A 96 -6.32 16.36 -1.05
CA ASN A 96 -5.81 17.15 0.08
C ASN A 96 -4.66 16.42 0.76
N GLY A 97 -3.60 17.15 1.14
CA GLY A 97 -2.39 16.58 1.71
C GLY A 97 -2.58 15.92 3.07
N TRP A 98 -3.61 16.32 3.81
CA TRP A 98 -4.07 15.72 5.06
C TRP A 98 -5.59 15.61 4.95
N ARG A 99 -6.10 14.40 5.17
CA ARG A 99 -7.54 14.07 5.17
C ARG A 99 -7.88 13.30 6.43
N GLU A 100 -9.10 13.46 6.89
CA GLU A 100 -9.60 12.86 8.12
C GLU A 100 -11.01 12.33 7.88
N ALA A 101 -11.35 11.24 8.55
CA ALA A 101 -12.70 10.70 8.56
C ALA A 101 -12.95 9.96 9.88
N THR A 102 -14.22 9.89 10.27
CA THR A 102 -14.67 9.01 11.34
C THR A 102 -15.62 7.99 10.75
N PHE A 103 -15.31 6.71 10.94
CA PHE A 103 -16.17 5.60 10.53
C PHE A 103 -16.70 4.89 11.76
N TYR A 104 -17.89 4.29 11.65
CA TYR A 104 -18.47 3.50 12.73
C TYR A 104 -18.39 2.03 12.36
N ILE A 105 -17.57 1.27 13.08
CA ILE A 105 -17.44 -0.18 12.93
C ILE A 105 -18.00 -0.81 14.21
N GLU A 106 -19.05 -1.63 14.08
CA GLU A 106 -19.81 -2.16 15.22
C GLU A 106 -20.25 -1.10 16.25
N GLY A 107 -20.65 0.08 15.76
CA GLY A 107 -21.08 1.20 16.60
C GLY A 107 -19.96 1.91 17.36
N LYS A 108 -18.69 1.51 17.18
CA LYS A 108 -17.53 2.21 17.74
C LYS A 108 -16.98 3.20 16.72
N PRO A 109 -16.73 4.47 17.12
CA PRO A 109 -16.09 5.43 16.24
C PRO A 109 -14.61 5.04 16.05
N VAL A 110 -14.16 5.04 14.80
CA VAL A 110 -12.77 4.85 14.39
C VAL A 110 -12.36 6.11 13.64
N ASN A 111 -11.54 6.94 14.28
CA ASN A 111 -11.03 8.18 13.73
C ASN A 111 -9.76 7.89 12.93
N VAL A 112 -9.76 8.21 11.65
CA VAL A 112 -8.64 7.93 10.76
C VAL A 112 -8.09 9.19 10.12
N ALA A 113 -6.79 9.17 9.83
CA ALA A 113 -6.15 10.21 9.04
C ALA A 113 -5.31 9.62 7.92
N VAL A 114 -5.28 10.32 6.78
CA VAL A 114 -4.38 10.03 5.67
C VAL A 114 -3.55 11.26 5.36
N ALA A 115 -2.23 11.12 5.44
CA ALA A 115 -1.27 12.14 5.04
C ALA A 115 -0.51 11.73 3.78
N SER A 116 -0.44 12.62 2.80
CA SER A 116 0.36 12.43 1.58
C SER A 116 1.39 13.54 1.45
N GLY A 117 2.65 13.16 1.29
CA GLY A 117 3.78 14.07 1.40
C GLY A 117 4.34 14.12 2.82
N LEU A 118 5.67 14.02 2.94
CA LEU A 118 6.36 14.04 4.23
C LEU A 118 6.21 15.38 4.99
N ALA A 119 5.97 16.48 4.28
CA ALA A 119 5.65 17.76 4.91
C ALA A 119 4.30 17.71 5.67
N ASN A 120 3.28 17.13 5.04
CA ASN A 120 1.98 16.94 5.68
C ASN A 120 2.06 15.91 6.81
N ALA A 121 2.85 14.85 6.64
CA ALA A 121 3.10 13.88 7.70
C ALA A 121 3.74 14.54 8.93
N ARG A 122 4.69 15.45 8.74
CA ARG A 122 5.28 16.24 9.84
C ARG A 122 4.21 17.08 10.55
N ASN A 123 3.39 17.82 9.79
CA ASN A 123 2.34 18.66 10.38
C ASN A 123 1.34 17.81 11.20
N LEU A 124 0.93 16.67 10.66
CA LEU A 124 0.05 15.70 11.33
C LEU A 124 0.67 15.19 12.64
N VAL A 125 1.91 14.71 12.61
CA VAL A 125 2.60 14.19 13.80
C VAL A 125 2.75 15.27 14.88
N GLU A 126 3.09 16.50 14.50
CA GLU A 126 3.20 17.60 15.45
C GLU A 126 1.85 17.99 16.06
N ALA A 127 0.75 17.97 15.28
CA ALA A 127 -0.59 18.20 15.81
C ALA A 127 -1.04 17.10 16.79
N ILE A 128 -0.75 15.83 16.47
CA ILE A 128 -1.00 14.69 17.38
C ILE A 128 -0.22 14.87 18.69
N ARG A 129 1.08 15.23 18.61
CA ARG A 129 1.92 15.43 19.80
C ARG A 129 1.47 16.58 20.69
N LYS A 130 0.92 17.64 20.10
CA LYS A 130 0.34 18.77 20.84
C LYS A 130 -1.00 18.44 21.49
N GLY A 131 -1.67 17.39 21.03
CA GLY A 131 -3.04 17.05 21.43
C GLY A 131 -4.11 17.87 20.70
N ASP A 132 -3.76 18.52 19.58
CA ASP A 132 -4.71 19.30 18.77
C ASP A 132 -5.71 18.36 18.04
N VAL A 133 -5.27 17.14 17.73
CA VAL A 133 -6.02 16.09 17.03
C VAL A 133 -5.73 14.72 17.63
N GLN A 134 -6.66 13.78 17.46
CA GLN A 134 -6.53 12.39 17.93
C GLN A 134 -7.09 11.42 16.89
N TYR A 135 -6.33 10.38 16.56
CA TYR A 135 -6.73 9.33 15.61
C TYR A 135 -6.40 7.95 16.15
N ASP A 136 -7.18 6.96 15.72
CA ASP A 136 -6.99 5.55 16.03
C ASP A 136 -6.10 4.87 14.97
N PHE A 137 -6.17 5.32 13.72
CA PHE A 137 -5.37 4.77 12.62
C PHE A 137 -4.93 5.84 11.63
N VAL A 138 -3.64 5.84 11.29
CA VAL A 138 -3.03 6.86 10.41
C VAL A 138 -2.28 6.18 9.27
N GLU A 139 -2.59 6.58 8.03
CA GLU A 139 -1.80 6.25 6.84
C GLU A 139 -0.88 7.42 6.48
N VAL A 140 0.41 7.15 6.28
CA VAL A 140 1.38 8.12 5.75
C VAL A 140 1.96 7.62 4.44
N MET A 141 1.81 8.42 3.40
CA MET A 141 2.43 8.21 2.09
C MET A 141 3.46 9.29 1.83
N ALA A 142 4.68 8.91 1.45
CA ALA A 142 5.76 9.87 1.23
C ALA A 142 5.51 10.76 0.00
N CYS A 143 4.90 10.21 -1.06
CA CYS A 143 4.65 10.92 -2.30
C CYS A 143 3.26 11.60 -2.30
N PRO A 144 3.14 12.84 -2.83
CA PRO A 144 1.85 13.41 -3.16
C PRO A 144 1.06 12.48 -4.09
N GLY A 145 -0.21 12.24 -3.79
CA GLY A 145 -1.06 11.34 -4.58
C GLY A 145 -0.78 9.84 -4.44
N GLY A 146 0.05 9.43 -3.47
CA GLY A 146 0.34 8.02 -3.20
C GLY A 146 1.38 7.44 -4.16
N CYS A 147 1.45 6.11 -4.24
CA CYS A 147 2.43 5.40 -5.07
C CYS A 147 2.30 5.70 -6.58
N ALA A 148 1.09 6.05 -7.04
CA ALA A 148 0.83 6.52 -8.40
C ALA A 148 1.59 7.80 -8.79
N GLY A 149 2.02 8.59 -7.79
CA GLY A 149 2.87 9.77 -7.91
C GLY A 149 4.34 9.53 -7.57
N GLY A 150 4.76 8.27 -7.44
CA GLY A 150 6.13 7.93 -7.07
C GLY A 150 7.17 8.47 -8.05
N GLY A 151 8.36 8.85 -7.56
CA GLY A 151 9.45 9.38 -8.40
C GLY A 151 10.01 8.42 -9.47
N GLY A 152 9.61 7.14 -9.43
CA GLY A 152 9.91 6.14 -10.46
C GLY A 152 8.95 6.17 -11.66
N GLN A 153 7.86 6.92 -11.59
CA GLN A 153 6.83 6.98 -12.63
C GLN A 153 7.21 7.90 -13.80
N PRO A 154 6.59 7.74 -15.00
CA PRO A 154 6.82 8.63 -16.14
C PRO A 154 6.48 10.09 -15.80
N ILE A 155 7.29 11.01 -16.34
CA ILE A 155 7.19 12.46 -16.07
C ILE A 155 6.61 13.15 -17.31
N ILE A 156 5.58 13.95 -17.09
CA ILE A 156 5.06 14.89 -18.09
C ILE A 156 5.34 16.29 -17.55
N MET A 157 6.03 17.11 -18.34
CA MET A 157 6.40 18.46 -17.91
C MET A 157 5.16 19.26 -17.48
N ASN A 158 5.27 19.93 -16.32
CA ASN A 158 4.24 20.77 -15.72
C ASN A 158 2.89 20.08 -15.46
N THR A 159 2.86 18.74 -15.38
CA THR A 159 1.61 17.98 -15.18
C THR A 159 1.77 16.97 -14.04
N GLU A 160 0.89 17.04 -13.05
CA GLU A 160 0.78 16.04 -11.99
C GLU A 160 -0.20 14.93 -12.39
N MET A 161 0.31 13.71 -12.56
CA MET A 161 -0.45 12.57 -13.07
C MET A 161 -0.91 11.60 -11.98
N ALA A 162 -0.46 11.76 -10.73
CA ALA A 162 -0.77 10.84 -9.64
C ALA A 162 -2.27 10.63 -9.46
N HIS A 163 -3.05 11.71 -9.53
CA HIS A 163 -4.51 11.61 -9.37
C HIS A 163 -5.18 10.90 -10.56
N VAL A 164 -4.77 11.21 -11.79
CA VAL A 164 -5.34 10.57 -12.99
C VAL A 164 -5.09 9.07 -12.94
N ARG A 165 -3.85 8.67 -12.62
CA ARG A 165 -3.47 7.26 -12.43
C ARG A 165 -4.23 6.62 -11.26
N GLY A 166 -4.37 7.34 -10.15
CA GLY A 166 -5.15 6.87 -8.99
C GLY A 166 -6.62 6.60 -9.32
N GLN A 167 -7.25 7.43 -10.15
CA GLN A 167 -8.63 7.18 -10.62
C GLN A 167 -8.74 5.91 -11.45
N SER A 168 -7.72 5.59 -12.27
CA SER A 168 -7.68 4.31 -12.98
C SER A 168 -7.65 3.12 -12.01
N LEU A 169 -6.92 3.22 -10.89
CA LEU A 169 -6.90 2.16 -9.86
C LEU A 169 -8.27 1.96 -9.21
N TYR A 170 -8.99 3.05 -8.88
CA TYR A 170 -10.35 2.94 -8.36
C TYR A 170 -11.34 2.39 -9.41
N GLY A 171 -11.16 2.73 -10.69
CA GLY A 171 -11.93 2.12 -11.78
C GLY A 171 -11.68 0.62 -11.92
N LEU A 172 -10.43 0.16 -11.74
CA LEU A 172 -10.11 -1.27 -11.74
C LEU A 172 -10.73 -1.99 -10.52
N ASP A 173 -10.74 -1.37 -9.34
CA ASP A 173 -11.43 -1.90 -8.16
C ASP A 173 -12.94 -2.03 -8.39
N GLN A 174 -13.59 -1.01 -8.96
CA GLN A 174 -15.03 -1.05 -9.25
C GLN A 174 -15.41 -2.15 -10.25
N ASN A 175 -14.53 -2.46 -11.21
CA ASN A 175 -14.75 -3.50 -12.21
C ASN A 175 -14.23 -4.88 -11.80
N SER A 176 -13.61 -4.99 -10.61
CA SER A 176 -13.07 -6.27 -10.14
C SER A 176 -14.18 -7.17 -9.62
N ALA A 177 -14.09 -8.47 -9.94
CA ALA A 177 -14.98 -9.48 -9.40
C ALA A 177 -14.79 -9.70 -7.89
N LEU A 178 -13.57 -9.46 -7.38
CA LEU A 178 -13.21 -9.59 -5.96
C LEU A 178 -12.72 -8.24 -5.45
N ARG A 179 -13.47 -7.58 -4.56
CA ARG A 179 -13.11 -6.23 -4.07
C ARG A 179 -12.50 -6.23 -2.68
N PHE A 180 -12.46 -7.37 -2.00
CA PHE A 180 -11.95 -7.50 -0.63
C PHE A 180 -10.74 -8.44 -0.59
N SER A 181 -9.69 -8.07 0.15
CA SER A 181 -8.45 -8.85 0.23
C SER A 181 -8.66 -10.29 0.73
N HIS A 182 -9.55 -10.47 1.71
CA HIS A 182 -9.87 -11.77 2.32
C HIS A 182 -10.74 -12.68 1.44
N GLU A 183 -11.20 -12.21 0.28
CA GLU A 183 -11.91 -13.04 -0.70
C GLU A 183 -10.96 -13.66 -1.74
N ASN A 184 -9.66 -13.34 -1.70
CA ASN A 184 -8.70 -13.89 -2.64
C ASN A 184 -8.48 -15.39 -2.36
N PRO A 185 -8.87 -16.30 -3.27
CA PRO A 185 -8.77 -17.73 -3.03
C PRO A 185 -7.33 -18.22 -2.89
N SER A 186 -6.36 -17.60 -3.58
CA SER A 186 -4.94 -17.94 -3.43
C SER A 186 -4.43 -17.61 -2.04
N ILE A 187 -4.86 -16.49 -1.46
CA ILE A 187 -4.46 -16.07 -0.12
C ILE A 187 -5.12 -16.93 0.94
N SER A 188 -6.42 -17.21 0.80
CA SER A 188 -7.12 -18.12 1.72
C SER A 188 -6.49 -19.51 1.74
N ALA A 189 -6.20 -20.09 0.56
CA ALA A 189 -5.53 -21.38 0.46
C ALA A 189 -4.11 -21.36 1.08
N LEU A 190 -3.38 -20.25 0.97
CA LEU A 190 -2.08 -20.08 1.59
C LEU A 190 -2.18 -20.09 3.12
N TYR A 191 -3.11 -19.33 3.70
CA TYR A 191 -3.32 -19.27 5.15
C TYR A 191 -3.84 -20.60 5.69
N GLU A 192 -4.82 -21.24 5.04
CA GLU A 192 -5.29 -22.58 5.41
C GLU A 192 -4.14 -23.59 5.42
N ARG A 193 -3.24 -23.53 4.43
CA ARG A 193 -2.06 -24.40 4.43
C ARG A 193 -1.14 -24.12 5.61
N PHE A 194 -0.89 -22.86 5.93
CA PHE A 194 -0.05 -22.54 7.09
C PHE A 194 -0.70 -22.99 8.40
N GLU A 195 -2.00 -22.82 8.57
CA GLU A 195 -2.75 -23.25 9.76
C GLU A 195 -2.73 -24.77 9.91
N ASN A 196 -3.03 -25.50 8.84
CA ASN A 196 -3.05 -26.98 8.85
C ASN A 196 -1.68 -27.61 9.11
N ASN A 197 -0.58 -26.84 8.99
CA ASN A 197 0.79 -27.30 9.24
C ASN A 197 1.41 -26.64 10.49
N ASP A 198 0.62 -26.00 11.36
CA ASP A 198 1.09 -25.29 12.56
C ASP A 198 2.19 -24.24 12.28
N MET A 199 2.12 -23.59 11.12
CA MET A 199 3.13 -22.65 10.62
C MET A 199 2.82 -21.17 10.92
N MET A 200 1.88 -20.87 11.82
CA MET A 200 1.52 -19.48 12.16
C MET A 200 2.67 -18.66 12.72
N HIS A 201 3.58 -19.29 13.48
CA HIS A 201 4.82 -18.64 13.89
C HIS A 201 5.67 -18.21 12.69
N ARG A 202 5.76 -19.09 11.68
CA ARG A 202 6.50 -18.82 10.44
C ARG A 202 5.85 -17.71 9.61
N VAL A 203 4.53 -17.60 9.62
CA VAL A 203 3.83 -16.46 8.97
C VAL A 203 4.26 -15.14 9.59
N HIS A 204 4.37 -15.07 10.92
CA HIS A 204 4.88 -13.88 11.58
C HIS A 204 6.33 -13.57 11.16
N GLU A 205 7.20 -14.57 11.13
CA GLU A 205 8.59 -14.40 10.66
C GLU A 205 8.69 -13.93 9.20
N LEU A 206 7.79 -14.40 8.32
CA LEU A 206 7.85 -14.11 6.88
C LEU A 206 7.18 -12.79 6.48
N LEU A 207 6.09 -12.41 7.16
CA LEU A 207 5.22 -11.30 6.73
C LEU A 207 5.24 -10.10 7.69
N HIS A 208 5.99 -10.18 8.79
CA HIS A 208 6.21 -9.07 9.72
C HIS A 208 7.68 -8.69 9.80
N THR A 209 7.95 -7.50 10.29
CA THR A 209 9.31 -6.99 10.46
C THR A 209 9.41 -6.14 11.72
N ASP A 210 10.58 -6.12 12.35
CA ASP A 210 10.87 -5.27 13.51
C ASP A 210 11.57 -4.00 13.05
N HIS A 211 10.86 -2.87 13.12
CA HIS A 211 11.40 -1.55 12.76
C HIS A 211 12.57 -1.08 13.64
N ASN A 212 12.87 -1.76 14.75
CA ASN A 212 14.04 -1.48 15.59
C ASN A 212 15.26 -2.36 15.24
N ALA A 213 15.10 -3.34 14.34
CA ALA A 213 16.18 -4.24 13.94
C ALA A 213 17.23 -3.55 13.04
N TRP A 214 16.97 -2.34 12.55
CA TRP A 214 17.91 -1.52 11.79
C TRP A 214 17.84 -0.05 12.20
N GLU A 215 18.92 0.70 11.96
CA GLU A 215 18.91 2.15 12.18
C GLU A 215 18.10 2.81 11.05
N MET A 216 16.90 3.26 11.39
CA MET A 216 16.09 4.06 10.47
C MET A 216 16.84 5.34 10.08
N PRO A 217 16.89 5.70 8.78
CA PRO A 217 17.56 6.92 8.34
C PRO A 217 17.04 8.12 9.13
N LYS A 218 17.91 8.73 9.95
CA LYS A 218 17.53 9.87 10.78
C LYS A 218 17.09 11.02 9.87
N SER A 219 16.00 11.69 10.23
CA SER A 219 15.62 12.93 9.55
C SER A 219 16.82 13.91 9.60
N PRO A 220 17.15 14.64 8.52
CA PRO A 220 18.31 15.52 8.47
C PRO A 220 18.44 16.55 9.62
N GLY A 221 17.36 16.80 10.38
CA GLY A 221 17.32 17.70 11.55
C GLY A 221 17.23 17.01 12.93
N LEU A 222 17.26 15.68 13.00
CA LEU A 222 17.28 14.89 14.26
C LEU A 222 18.69 14.39 14.61
N ARG A 223 19.74 14.94 13.97
CA ARG A 223 21.10 14.76 14.47
C ARG A 223 21.12 15.30 15.90
N GLU A 224 21.61 14.49 16.84
CA GLU A 224 21.74 14.86 18.24
C GLU A 224 22.34 16.27 18.32
N LYS A 225 21.67 17.14 19.08
CA LYS A 225 22.29 18.40 19.47
C LYS A 225 23.52 18.01 20.29
N VAL A 226 24.69 18.08 19.67
CA VAL A 226 25.98 18.04 20.35
C VAL A 226 26.08 19.24 21.27
#